data_AF-A0AAD7BTR2-F1
#
_entry.id   AF-A0AAD7BTR2-F1
#
_cell.length_a   1.000
_cell.length_b   1.000
_cell.length_c   1.000
_cell.angle_alpha   90.00
_cell.angle_beta   90.00
_cell.angle_gamma   90.00
#
_symmetry.space_group_name_H-M   'P 1'
#
loop_
_entity.id
_entity.type
_entity.pdbx_description
1 polymer ?
#
loop_
_entity_poly.entity_id
_entity_poly.type
_entity_poly.pdbx_seq_one_letter_code
_entity_poly.pdbx_strand_id
1 'polypeptide(L)'
;MNSLALRRSRRLALAGVGLYALLPRIHSDSASDVVDVDTGIAFPRSVRVPSQFKSTPLELVGVGVRTVSFLGIHVYSIAFYADLSSPSLAIPLSMSPDDKIEQIVRNSACLLRIVPTRSTSYTHLRDAFLRALQGRLALGQKNGTLSQEDALAVAAPMRSLKTVFPNSPLAKHASLDLYVPAPVPGQPRPLIFRDLGAVQNSWVATELLLYYFAGNGASPAVCLKSTVARLETFEA
;
A
#
# COMPACT_ATOMS: atom_id res chain seq x y z
N MET A 1 19.05 51.29 29.92
CA MET A 1 20.21 50.44 29.60
C MET A 1 19.76 48.99 29.64
N ASN A 2 20.03 48.27 28.55
CA ASN A 2 19.95 46.82 28.33
C ASN A 2 18.57 46.16 28.31
N SER A 3 18.24 45.23 27.41
CA SER A 3 18.72 44.86 26.07
C SER A 3 17.73 43.79 25.59
N LEU A 4 17.28 43.87 24.33
CA LEU A 4 16.41 42.87 23.71
C LEU A 4 17.08 41.49 23.65
N ALA A 5 16.32 40.44 23.97
CA ALA A 5 16.64 39.08 23.54
C ALA A 5 15.37 38.38 23.04
N LEU A 6 14.99 38.69 21.79
CA LEU A 6 14.07 37.87 21.00
C LEU A 6 14.72 36.49 20.79
N ARG A 7 14.31 35.49 21.58
CA ARG A 7 14.61 34.09 21.28
C ARG A 7 13.72 33.62 20.13
N ARG A 8 14.25 33.72 18.90
CA ARG A 8 13.70 33.02 17.73
C ARG A 8 13.70 31.52 18.00
N SER A 9 12.53 30.95 18.25
CA SER A 9 12.32 29.51 18.30
C SER A 9 12.52 28.94 16.90
N ARG A 10 13.69 28.34 16.66
CA ARG A 10 13.97 27.56 15.45
C ARG A 10 13.18 26.25 15.55
N ARG A 11 12.03 26.18 14.87
CA ARG A 11 11.40 24.91 14.52
C ARG A 11 12.38 24.17 13.60
N LEU A 12 13.07 23.15 14.11
CA LEU A 12 13.73 22.16 13.28
C LEU A 12 12.64 21.37 12.56
N ALA A 13 12.44 21.65 11.28
CA ALA A 13 11.80 20.69 10.37
C ALA A 13 12.85 19.60 10.08
N LEU A 14 12.77 18.48 10.79
CA LEU A 14 13.51 17.28 10.43
C LEU A 14 12.88 16.72 9.15
N ALA A 15 13.54 16.93 8.01
CA ALA A 15 13.18 16.32 6.73
C ALA A 15 13.39 14.79 6.83
N GLY A 16 12.30 14.08 7.09
CA GLY A 16 12.26 12.64 7.32
C GLY A 16 12.41 11.82 6.04
N VAL A 17 13.65 11.65 5.58
CA VAL A 17 14.01 10.60 4.60
C VAL A 17 14.72 9.43 5.31
N GLY A 18 15.44 9.68 6.40
CA GLY A 18 16.26 8.68 7.10
C GLY A 18 15.52 7.74 8.08
N LEU A 19 14.25 8.00 8.42
CA LEU A 19 13.59 7.28 9.52
C LEU A 19 12.96 5.93 9.10
N TYR A 20 12.86 5.66 7.80
CA TYR A 20 12.18 4.46 7.28
C TYR A 20 13.13 3.27 7.01
N ALA A 21 14.45 3.47 7.13
CA ALA A 21 15.46 2.47 6.73
C ALA A 21 15.67 1.31 7.73
N LEU A 22 15.12 1.41 8.94
CA LEU A 22 15.31 0.41 10.01
C LEU A 22 14.00 0.13 10.77
N LEU A 23 12.90 -0.06 10.04
CA LEU A 23 11.67 -0.44 10.72
C LEU A 23 11.77 -1.93 11.18
N PRO A 24 11.50 -2.25 12.45
CA PRO A 24 11.56 -3.62 12.96
C PRO A 24 10.66 -4.56 12.16
N ARG A 25 11.01 -5.86 12.07
CA ARG A 25 10.23 -6.86 11.31
C ARG A 25 8.77 -6.87 11.76
N ILE A 26 7.87 -7.06 10.81
CA ILE A 26 6.45 -7.26 11.08
C ILE A 26 6.30 -8.52 11.95
N HIS A 27 5.68 -8.38 13.12
CA HIS A 27 5.40 -9.51 14.00
C HIS A 27 4.02 -10.09 13.64
N SER A 28 3.98 -11.41 13.45
CA SER A 28 2.73 -12.18 13.37
C SER A 28 2.24 -12.48 14.78
N ASP A 29 0.96 -12.20 15.05
CA ASP A 29 0.38 -12.30 16.40
C ASP A 29 -0.65 -13.44 16.55
N SER A 30 -0.93 -14.19 15.47
CA SER A 30 -1.97 -15.22 15.44
C SER A 30 -1.41 -16.62 15.15
N ALA A 31 -1.90 -17.63 15.87
CA ALA A 31 -1.47 -19.03 15.77
C ALA A 31 -1.91 -19.79 14.49
N SER A 32 -2.53 -19.11 13.51
CA SER A 32 -3.02 -19.78 12.30
C SER A 32 -2.93 -18.87 11.08
N ASP A 33 -2.23 -19.38 10.07
CA ASP A 33 -2.05 -18.72 8.79
C ASP A 33 -3.22 -19.02 7.85
N VAL A 34 -3.47 -18.11 6.91
CA VAL A 34 -4.32 -18.32 5.74
C VAL A 34 -3.41 -18.65 4.56
N VAL A 35 -3.66 -19.78 3.93
CA VAL A 35 -2.88 -20.26 2.78
C VAL A 35 -3.56 -19.81 1.49
N ASP A 36 -2.80 -19.16 0.62
CA ASP A 36 -3.21 -18.92 -0.76
C ASP A 36 -3.28 -20.24 -1.51
N VAL A 37 -4.48 -20.62 -1.95
CA VAL A 37 -4.77 -21.92 -2.58
C VAL A 37 -3.97 -22.12 -3.87
N ASP A 38 -3.71 -21.05 -4.61
CA ASP A 38 -3.05 -21.14 -5.92
C ASP A 38 -1.53 -21.31 -5.81
N THR A 39 -0.91 -20.80 -4.73
CA THR A 39 0.54 -20.76 -4.59
C THR A 39 1.09 -21.55 -3.40
N GLY A 40 0.23 -21.94 -2.46
CA GLY A 40 0.62 -22.58 -1.19
C GLY A 40 1.32 -21.64 -0.21
N ILE A 41 1.38 -20.33 -0.51
CA ILE A 41 2.03 -19.35 0.36
C ILE A 41 1.11 -19.03 1.53
N ALA A 42 1.65 -19.16 2.75
CA ALA A 42 0.94 -18.88 3.98
C ALA A 42 1.12 -17.41 4.41
N PHE A 43 0.03 -16.79 4.86
CA PHE A 43 -0.01 -15.42 5.38
C PHE A 43 -0.61 -15.41 6.78
N PRO A 44 0.00 -14.70 7.74
CA PRO A 44 -0.57 -14.58 9.07
C PRO A 44 -1.91 -13.85 9.05
N ARG A 45 -2.82 -14.14 9.97
CA ARG A 45 -4.12 -13.42 10.07
C ARG A 45 -3.99 -11.99 10.58
N SER A 46 -2.94 -11.70 11.33
CA SER A 46 -2.67 -10.36 11.84
C SER A 46 -1.19 -10.03 11.74
N VAL A 47 -0.91 -8.77 11.42
CA VAL A 47 0.43 -8.22 11.31
C VAL A 47 0.54 -6.91 12.06
N ARG A 48 1.59 -6.75 12.86
CA ARG A 48 1.93 -5.46 13.45
C ARG A 48 3.05 -4.79 12.66
N VAL A 49 2.76 -3.59 12.14
CA VAL A 49 3.78 -2.72 11.54
C VAL A 49 4.40 -1.90 12.66
N PRO A 50 5.69 -2.10 12.99
CA PRO A 50 6.29 -1.38 14.10
C PRO A 50 6.34 0.12 13.80
N SER A 51 5.76 0.91 14.70
CA SER A 51 5.72 2.37 14.64
C SER A 51 6.31 2.92 15.95
N GLN A 52 6.84 4.14 15.90
CA GLN A 52 7.42 4.79 17.08
C GLN A 52 6.37 5.15 18.15
N PHE A 53 5.07 5.12 17.83
CA PHE A 53 4.02 5.74 18.63
C PHE A 53 2.82 4.83 18.93
N LYS A 54 2.99 3.49 18.87
CA LYS A 54 1.98 2.41 19.02
C LYS A 54 1.56 1.82 17.67
N SER A 55 1.69 0.50 17.53
CA SER A 55 1.29 -0.23 16.33
C SER A 55 -0.07 -0.88 16.53
N THR A 56 -1.08 -0.40 15.81
CA THR A 56 -2.36 -1.11 15.70
C THR A 56 -2.14 -2.38 14.87
N PRO A 57 -2.63 -3.56 15.32
CA PRO A 57 -2.58 -4.76 14.49
C PRO A 57 -3.42 -4.54 13.22
N LEU A 58 -2.85 -4.85 12.06
CA LEU A 58 -3.61 -4.92 10.81
C LEU A 58 -4.12 -6.34 10.65
N GLU A 59 -5.38 -6.48 10.27
CA GLU A 59 -6.01 -7.77 10.02
C GLU A 59 -5.96 -8.14 8.56
N LEU A 60 -5.72 -9.43 8.27
CA LEU A 60 -5.71 -9.96 6.91
C LEU A 60 -7.12 -9.92 6.33
N VAL A 61 -7.37 -9.00 5.41
CA VAL A 61 -8.68 -8.87 4.74
C VAL A 61 -8.83 -9.92 3.63
N GLY A 62 -7.76 -10.20 2.89
CA GLY A 62 -7.80 -11.23 1.86
C GLY A 62 -6.44 -11.53 1.23
N VAL A 63 -6.41 -12.65 0.51
CA VAL A 63 -5.28 -13.18 -0.24
C VAL A 63 -5.66 -13.48 -1.69
N GLY A 64 -4.65 -13.59 -2.54
CA GLY A 64 -4.77 -14.23 -3.85
C GLY A 64 -3.53 -14.07 -4.70
N VAL A 65 -3.64 -14.43 -5.97
CA VAL A 65 -2.47 -14.59 -6.85
C VAL A 65 -2.53 -13.65 -8.05
N ARG A 66 -1.36 -13.11 -8.42
CA ARG A 66 -1.18 -12.48 -9.72
C ARG A 66 -0.65 -13.48 -10.73
N THR A 67 -1.33 -13.56 -11.88
CA THR A 67 -0.92 -14.38 -13.03
C THR A 67 -0.52 -13.52 -14.23
N VAL A 68 0.36 -14.06 -15.07
CA VAL A 68 0.69 -13.49 -16.39
C VAL A 68 0.24 -14.43 -17.51
N SER A 69 -0.18 -13.81 -18.61
CA SER A 69 -0.57 -14.41 -19.89
C SER A 69 -1.74 -15.41 -19.84
N PHE A 70 -2.15 -15.89 -21.01
CA PHE A 70 -3.13 -16.96 -21.19
C PHE A 70 -2.69 -18.31 -20.62
N LEU A 71 -1.38 -18.48 -20.34
CA LEU A 71 -0.82 -19.70 -19.75
C LEU A 71 -1.00 -19.78 -18.22
N GLY A 72 -1.53 -18.72 -17.59
CA GLY A 72 -1.87 -18.74 -16.15
C GLY A 72 -0.66 -18.77 -15.22
N ILE A 73 0.51 -18.30 -15.66
CA ILE A 73 1.74 -18.40 -14.87
C ILE A 73 1.65 -17.50 -13.63
N HIS A 74 1.73 -18.10 -12.44
CA HIS A 74 1.77 -17.35 -11.17
C HIS A 74 3.08 -16.57 -11.04
N VAL A 75 2.97 -15.26 -10.78
CA VAL A 75 4.10 -14.35 -10.59
C VAL A 75 4.38 -14.10 -9.12
N TYR A 76 3.33 -13.79 -8.35
CA TYR A 76 3.41 -13.61 -6.91
C TYR A 76 2.05 -13.87 -6.27
N SER A 77 2.08 -14.28 -5.01
CA SER A 77 0.93 -14.20 -4.12
C SER A 77 0.91 -12.84 -3.43
N ILE A 78 -0.28 -12.35 -3.10
CA ILE A 78 -0.49 -11.09 -2.42
C ILE A 78 -1.47 -11.27 -1.26
N ALA A 79 -1.19 -10.57 -0.17
CA ALA A 79 -2.09 -10.44 0.97
C ALA A 79 -2.37 -8.97 1.27
N PHE A 80 -3.63 -8.64 1.50
CA PHE A 80 -4.10 -7.31 1.88
C PHE A 80 -4.50 -7.32 3.34
N TYR A 81 -3.91 -6.40 4.11
CA TYR A 81 -4.24 -6.17 5.50
C TYR A 81 -4.70 -4.74 5.70
N ALA A 82 -5.61 -4.54 6.64
CA ALA A 82 -6.10 -3.21 7.01
C ALA A 82 -6.40 -3.11 8.51
N ASP A 83 -6.39 -1.88 9.02
CA ASP A 83 -6.93 -1.56 10.33
C ASP A 83 -8.45 -1.43 10.22
N LEU A 84 -9.14 -2.56 10.34
CA LEU A 84 -10.61 -2.63 10.31
C LEU A 84 -11.26 -2.05 11.58
N SER A 85 -10.46 -1.74 12.61
CA SER A 85 -10.93 -1.12 13.86
C SER A 85 -10.80 0.41 13.87
N SER A 86 -10.40 1.01 12.74
CA SER A 86 -10.17 2.43 12.65
C SER A 86 -11.49 3.21 12.82
N PRO A 87 -11.56 4.21 13.72
CA PRO A 87 -12.78 4.97 14.00
C PRO A 87 -13.22 5.87 12.83
N SER A 88 -12.37 6.04 11.82
CA SER A 88 -12.67 6.75 10.58
C SER A 88 -13.39 5.91 9.53
N LEU A 89 -13.58 4.61 9.78
CA LEU A 89 -14.35 3.73 8.90
C LEU A 89 -15.83 3.90 9.18
N ALA A 90 -16.58 4.15 8.11
CA ALA A 90 -18.04 4.16 8.11
C ALA A 90 -18.50 3.28 6.95
N ILE A 91 -18.69 2.00 7.24
CA ILE A 91 -18.96 0.94 6.26
C ILE A 91 -20.30 0.30 6.61
N PRO A 92 -21.41 0.79 6.01
CA PRO A 92 -22.70 0.12 6.16
C PRO A 92 -22.73 -1.19 5.37
N LEU A 93 -23.55 -2.15 5.83
CA LEU A 93 -23.75 -3.44 5.15
C LEU A 93 -24.21 -3.28 3.70
N SER A 94 -24.99 -2.24 3.40
CA SER A 94 -25.54 -1.96 2.06
C SER A 94 -24.50 -1.46 1.05
N MET A 95 -23.29 -1.11 1.48
CA MET A 95 -22.22 -0.65 0.61
C MET A 95 -21.70 -1.79 -0.27
N SER A 96 -21.39 -1.53 -1.54
CA SER A 96 -20.80 -2.55 -2.41
C SER A 96 -19.40 -2.94 -1.92
N PRO A 97 -18.92 -4.18 -2.13
CA PRO A 97 -17.58 -4.57 -1.71
C PRO A 97 -16.47 -3.67 -2.30
N ASP A 98 -16.63 -3.19 -3.53
CA ASP A 98 -15.68 -2.28 -4.17
C ASP A 98 -15.64 -0.92 -3.47
N ASP A 99 -16.79 -0.37 -3.10
CA ASP A 99 -16.87 0.88 -2.31
C ASP A 99 -16.31 0.68 -0.90
N LYS A 100 -16.53 -0.49 -0.29
CA LYS A 100 -15.93 -0.85 1.02
C LYS A 100 -14.41 -0.86 0.92
N ILE A 101 -13.85 -1.46 -0.12
CA ILE A 101 -12.40 -1.46 -0.39
C ILE A 101 -11.90 -0.02 -0.51
N GLU A 102 -12.60 0.82 -1.28
CA GLU A 102 -12.21 2.21 -1.46
C GLU A 102 -12.23 2.99 -0.14
N GLN A 103 -13.28 2.81 0.68
CA GLN A 103 -13.37 3.39 2.03
C GLN A 103 -12.23 2.92 2.93
N ILE A 104 -11.94 1.62 2.97
CA ILE A 104 -10.86 1.05 3.78
C ILE A 104 -9.51 1.66 3.36
N VAL A 105 -9.20 1.63 2.05
CA VAL A 105 -7.92 2.13 1.53
C VAL A 105 -7.75 3.63 1.79
N ARG A 106 -8.81 4.42 1.66
CA ARG A 106 -8.76 5.88 1.85
C ARG A 106 -8.70 6.29 3.33
N ASN A 107 -9.37 5.55 4.21
CA ASN A 107 -9.63 6.01 5.57
C ASN A 107 -8.88 5.25 6.68
N SER A 108 -8.25 4.11 6.39
CA SER A 108 -7.52 3.30 7.39
C SER A 108 -6.05 3.10 7.03
N ALA A 109 -5.29 2.53 7.97
CA ALA A 109 -3.95 2.03 7.70
C ALA A 109 -4.04 0.70 6.94
N CYS A 110 -3.24 0.54 5.89
CA CYS A 110 -3.26 -0.60 4.99
C CYS A 110 -1.85 -1.16 4.75
N LEU A 111 -1.76 -2.47 4.53
CA LEU A 111 -0.54 -3.16 4.12
C LEU A 111 -0.84 -4.13 2.98
N LEU A 112 -0.07 -4.04 1.90
CA LEU A 112 0.00 -5.08 0.87
C LEU A 112 1.31 -5.83 1.01
N ARG A 113 1.23 -7.15 1.18
CA ARG A 113 2.40 -8.04 1.21
C ARG A 113 2.46 -8.83 -0.08
N ILE A 114 3.52 -8.65 -0.85
CA ILE A 114 3.79 -9.36 -2.10
C ILE A 114 4.85 -10.42 -1.85
N VAL A 115 4.58 -11.67 -2.21
CA VAL A 115 5.51 -12.79 -2.08
C VAL A 115 5.68 -13.46 -3.44
N PRO A 116 6.85 -13.31 -4.09
CA PRO A 116 7.05 -13.83 -5.44
C PRO A 116 7.18 -15.35 -5.43
N THR A 117 6.50 -16.00 -6.37
CA THR A 117 6.54 -17.47 -6.53
C THR A 117 7.76 -17.93 -7.35
N ARG A 118 8.51 -16.98 -7.91
CA ARG A 118 9.74 -17.17 -8.71
C ARG A 118 10.71 -16.02 -8.44
N SER A 119 11.98 -16.19 -8.81
CA SER A 119 12.96 -15.08 -8.74
C SER A 119 12.52 -13.93 -9.66
N THR A 120 12.58 -12.70 -9.16
CA THR A 120 12.30 -11.48 -9.92
C THR A 120 13.33 -10.41 -9.53
N SER A 121 13.15 -9.16 -9.96
CA SER A 121 13.96 -8.03 -9.51
C SER A 121 13.10 -6.89 -8.99
N TYR A 122 13.67 -6.09 -8.10
CA TYR A 122 13.05 -4.86 -7.62
C TYR A 122 12.78 -3.89 -8.79
N THR A 123 13.69 -3.83 -9.77
CA THR A 123 13.53 -3.08 -11.03
C THR A 123 12.26 -3.51 -11.78
N HIS A 124 11.99 -4.81 -11.89
CA HIS A 124 10.82 -5.31 -12.60
C HIS A 124 9.50 -4.94 -11.88
N LEU A 125 9.47 -5.09 -10.55
CA LEU A 125 8.31 -4.69 -9.74
C LEU A 125 8.06 -3.18 -9.79
N ARG A 126 9.13 -2.38 -9.62
CA ARG A 126 9.09 -0.92 -9.75
C ARG A 126 8.47 -0.48 -11.07
N ASP A 127 8.94 -1.04 -12.18
CA ASP A 127 8.45 -0.66 -13.50
C ASP A 127 6.99 -1.08 -13.69
N ALA A 128 6.56 -2.20 -13.10
CA ALA A 128 5.16 -2.59 -13.07
C ALA A 128 4.29 -1.61 -12.26
N PHE A 129 4.75 -1.15 -11.09
CA PHE A 129 4.05 -0.15 -10.28
C PHE A 129 3.95 1.20 -10.99
N LEU A 130 5.03 1.64 -11.65
CA LEU A 130 5.03 2.87 -12.43
C LEU A 130 4.04 2.79 -13.59
N ARG A 131 4.03 1.68 -14.35
CA ARG A 131 3.04 1.48 -15.43
C ARG A 131 1.60 1.47 -14.91
N ALA A 132 1.36 0.83 -13.76
CA ALA A 132 0.05 0.83 -13.12
C ALA A 132 -0.43 2.26 -12.77
N LEU A 133 0.43 3.03 -12.12
CA LEU A 133 0.14 4.43 -11.77
C LEU A 133 -0.03 5.32 -13.00
N GLN A 134 0.79 5.15 -14.04
CA GLN A 134 0.64 5.88 -15.30
C GLN A 134 -0.72 5.60 -15.96
N GLY A 135 -1.15 4.33 -15.97
CA GLY A 135 -2.46 3.95 -16.48
C GLY A 135 -3.60 4.60 -15.69
N ARG A 136 -3.50 4.62 -14.36
CA ARG A 136 -4.49 5.28 -13.50
C ARG A 136 -4.50 6.80 -13.66
N LEU A 137 -3.33 7.43 -13.82
CA LEU A 137 -3.22 8.86 -14.10
C LEU A 137 -3.94 9.22 -15.41
N ALA A 138 -3.68 8.46 -16.49
CA ALA A 138 -4.32 8.66 -17.78
C ALA A 138 -5.85 8.46 -17.72
N LEU A 139 -6.32 7.43 -17.00
CA LEU A 139 -7.75 7.21 -16.76
C LEU A 139 -8.38 8.35 -15.96
N GLY A 140 -7.71 8.83 -14.92
CA GLY A 140 -8.21 9.90 -14.07
C GLY A 140 -8.34 11.23 -14.82
N GLN A 141 -7.38 11.53 -15.70
CA GLN A 141 -7.44 12.68 -16.61
C GLN A 141 -8.57 12.53 -17.64
N LYS A 142 -8.71 11.35 -18.25
CA LYS A 142 -9.77 11.05 -19.23
C LYS A 142 -11.16 11.19 -18.62
N ASN A 143 -11.33 10.77 -17.37
CA ASN A 143 -12.61 10.80 -16.67
C ASN A 143 -12.88 12.13 -15.93
N GLY A 144 -11.97 13.10 -16.02
CA GLY A 144 -12.11 14.40 -15.35
C GLY A 144 -11.96 14.37 -13.82
N THR A 145 -11.57 13.23 -13.24
CA THR A 145 -11.34 13.07 -11.79
C THR A 145 -9.99 13.61 -11.31
N LEU A 146 -9.08 13.90 -12.24
CA LEU A 146 -7.78 14.53 -11.98
C LEU A 146 -7.64 15.78 -12.83
N SER A 147 -7.36 16.91 -12.19
CA SER A 147 -7.04 18.15 -12.90
C SER A 147 -5.65 18.07 -13.54
N GLN A 148 -5.37 19.01 -14.45
CA GLN A 148 -4.04 19.14 -15.03
C GLN A 148 -2.98 19.50 -13.96
N GLU A 149 -3.37 20.29 -12.96
CA GLU A 149 -2.51 20.64 -11.82
C GLU A 149 -2.17 19.41 -10.97
N ASP A 150 -3.15 18.57 -10.66
CA ASP A 150 -2.92 17.32 -9.93
C ASP A 150 -1.96 16.40 -10.68
N ALA A 151 -2.14 16.27 -12.00
CA ALA A 151 -1.27 15.45 -12.83
C ALA A 151 0.19 15.95 -12.82
N LEU A 152 0.40 17.27 -12.82
CA LEU A 152 1.73 17.86 -12.67
C LEU A 152 2.30 17.61 -11.28
N ALA A 153 1.49 17.74 -10.23
CA ALA A 153 1.90 17.50 -8.84
C ALA A 153 2.31 16.04 -8.57
N VAL A 154 1.74 15.08 -9.30
CA VAL A 154 2.07 13.64 -9.19
C VAL A 154 3.39 13.27 -9.88
N ALA A 155 3.87 14.07 -10.85
CA ALA A 155 5.06 13.75 -11.63
C ALA A 155 6.33 13.59 -10.79
N ALA A 156 6.55 14.47 -9.80
CA ALA A 156 7.71 14.40 -8.90
C ALA A 156 7.65 13.16 -7.98
N PRO A 157 6.53 12.87 -7.27
CA PRO A 157 6.34 11.62 -6.53
C PRO A 157 6.58 10.35 -7.37
N MET A 158 6.13 10.31 -8.63
CA MET A 158 6.40 9.16 -9.51
C MET A 158 7.89 9.00 -9.84
N ARG A 159 8.64 10.10 -9.98
CA ARG A 159 10.11 10.04 -10.13
C ARG A 159 10.77 9.55 -8.85
N SER A 160 10.33 10.02 -7.69
CA SER A 160 10.82 9.55 -6.38
C SER A 160 10.54 8.06 -6.17
N LEU A 161 9.38 7.56 -6.61
CA LEU A 161 9.08 6.13 -6.58
C LEU A 161 10.14 5.31 -7.34
N LYS A 162 10.63 5.83 -8.47
CA LYS A 162 11.65 5.15 -9.27
C LYS A 162 12.98 5.00 -8.51
N THR A 163 13.33 5.95 -7.66
CA THR A 163 14.62 5.99 -6.94
C THR A 163 14.63 5.15 -5.66
N VAL A 164 13.46 4.77 -5.13
CA VAL A 164 13.33 3.95 -3.91
C VAL A 164 13.85 2.52 -4.13
N PHE A 165 13.71 1.98 -5.34
CA PHE A 165 14.01 0.57 -5.60
C PHE A 165 15.47 0.36 -6.02
N PRO A 166 16.19 -0.56 -5.38
CA PRO A 166 17.55 -0.92 -5.77
C PRO A 166 17.54 -1.72 -7.08
N ASN A 167 18.69 -1.75 -7.75
CA ASN A 167 18.89 -2.62 -8.90
C ASN A 167 19.43 -4.00 -8.46
N SER A 168 18.67 -4.71 -7.64
CA SER A 168 19.03 -6.03 -7.11
C SER A 168 17.91 -7.05 -7.37
N PRO A 169 18.23 -8.36 -7.37
CA PRO A 169 17.21 -9.39 -7.43
C PRO A 169 16.36 -9.41 -6.15
N LEU A 170 15.10 -9.81 -6.30
CA LEU A 170 14.23 -10.21 -5.20
C LEU A 170 14.07 -11.73 -5.27
N ALA A 171 14.54 -12.41 -4.22
CA ALA A 171 14.49 -13.87 -4.15
C ALA A 171 13.05 -14.39 -4.12
N LYS A 172 12.85 -15.60 -4.63
CA LYS A 172 11.60 -16.34 -4.47
C LYS A 172 11.25 -16.43 -2.97
N HIS A 173 9.98 -16.22 -2.63
CA HIS A 173 9.46 -16.19 -1.27
C HIS A 173 9.97 -15.04 -0.36
N ALA A 174 10.83 -14.14 -0.83
CA ALA A 174 11.16 -12.94 -0.08
C ALA A 174 10.00 -11.93 -0.19
N SER A 175 9.43 -11.53 0.95
CA SER A 175 8.28 -10.61 0.99
C SER A 175 8.70 -9.16 0.69
N LEU A 176 7.90 -8.48 -0.14
CA LEU A 176 7.92 -7.03 -0.30
C LEU A 176 6.63 -6.46 0.29
N ASP A 177 6.78 -5.61 1.30
CA ASP A 177 5.66 -5.03 2.04
C ASP A 177 5.48 -3.55 1.68
N LEU A 178 4.27 -3.19 1.25
CA LEU A 178 3.82 -1.84 0.94
C LEU A 178 2.88 -1.40 2.04
N TYR A 179 3.29 -0.42 2.85
CA TYR A 179 2.51 0.10 3.96
C TYR A 179 2.03 1.53 3.68
N VAL A 180 0.75 1.79 3.94
CA VAL A 180 0.15 3.12 3.89
C VAL A 180 -0.48 3.39 5.25
N PRO A 181 -0.01 4.39 6.03
CA PRO A 181 -0.58 4.69 7.33
C PRO A 181 -1.99 5.31 7.19
N ALA A 182 -2.72 5.34 8.31
CA ALA A 182 -4.01 6.03 8.38
C ALA A 182 -3.85 7.51 7.98
N PRO A 183 -4.86 8.11 7.32
CA PRO A 183 -4.82 9.51 6.94
C PRO A 183 -4.68 10.42 8.17
N VAL A 184 -3.79 11.41 8.08
CA VAL A 184 -3.70 12.49 9.05
C VAL A 184 -4.20 13.77 8.38
N PRO A 185 -5.22 14.46 8.93
CA PRO A 185 -5.75 15.68 8.33
C PRO A 185 -4.65 16.70 8.00
N GLY A 186 -4.66 17.21 6.77
CA GLY A 186 -3.70 18.20 6.28
C GLY A 186 -2.29 17.66 5.98
N GLN A 187 -2.04 16.36 6.08
CA GLN A 187 -0.75 15.75 5.72
C GLN A 187 -0.87 14.80 4.53
N PRO A 188 0.09 14.82 3.59
CA PRO A 188 0.14 13.83 2.52
C PRO A 188 0.42 12.45 3.11
N ARG A 189 -0.25 11.42 2.60
CA ARG A 189 -0.01 10.03 3.03
C ARG A 189 1.27 9.48 2.38
N PRO A 190 2.19 8.91 3.16
CA PRO A 190 3.31 8.17 2.60
C PRO A 190 2.86 6.82 2.03
N LEU A 191 3.48 6.43 0.92
CA LEU A 191 3.59 5.04 0.50
C LEU A 191 4.95 4.52 0.94
N ILE A 192 4.99 3.57 1.87
CA ILE A 192 6.23 3.04 2.46
C ILE A 192 6.50 1.66 1.89
N PHE A 193 7.58 1.52 1.16
CA PHE A 193 8.16 0.23 0.80
C PHE A 193 9.11 -0.18 1.91
N ARG A 194 8.69 -1.17 2.69
CA ARG A 194 9.47 -1.66 3.83
C ARG A 194 10.89 -2.01 3.39
N ASP A 195 11.86 -1.51 4.14
CA ASP A 195 13.30 -1.70 3.95
C ASP A 195 13.88 -1.05 2.68
N LEU A 196 13.06 -0.35 1.87
CA LEU A 196 13.50 0.33 0.64
C LEU A 196 13.37 1.86 0.72
N GLY A 197 12.29 2.37 1.31
CA GLY A 197 12.04 3.81 1.42
C GLY A 197 10.57 4.20 1.31
N ALA A 198 10.29 5.49 1.15
CA ALA A 198 8.93 6.01 1.11
C ALA A 198 8.74 7.12 0.07
N VAL A 199 7.50 7.25 -0.44
CA VAL A 199 7.06 8.31 -1.35
C VAL A 199 5.93 9.09 -0.69
N GLN A 200 6.12 10.40 -0.52
CA GLN A 200 5.16 11.27 0.16
C GLN A 200 4.13 11.86 -0.81
N ASN A 201 3.05 11.13 -1.07
CA ASN A 201 1.94 11.62 -1.90
C ASN A 201 0.68 10.75 -1.72
N SER A 202 -0.43 11.39 -1.31
CA SER A 202 -1.70 10.68 -1.02
C SER A 202 -2.28 9.97 -2.23
N TRP A 203 -2.16 10.55 -3.43
CA TRP A 203 -2.66 9.96 -4.66
C TRP A 203 -1.86 8.71 -5.03
N VAL A 204 -0.53 8.79 -5.07
CA VAL A 204 0.35 7.64 -5.36
C VAL A 204 0.11 6.50 -4.36
N ALA A 205 0.00 6.81 -3.07
CA ALA A 205 -0.24 5.81 -2.03
C ALA A 205 -1.59 5.11 -2.20
N THR A 206 -2.67 5.87 -2.41
CA THR A 206 -4.02 5.32 -2.53
C THR A 206 -4.19 4.54 -3.83
N GLU A 207 -3.79 5.13 -4.95
CA GLU A 207 -4.08 4.59 -6.28
C GLU A 207 -3.27 3.33 -6.58
N LEU A 208 -2.06 3.20 -6.03
CA LEU A 208 -1.30 1.95 -6.15
C LEU A 208 -1.98 0.81 -5.39
N LEU A 209 -2.57 1.06 -4.22
CA LEU A 209 -3.33 0.04 -3.49
C LEU A 209 -4.62 -0.32 -4.25
N LEU A 210 -5.40 0.69 -4.67
CA LEU A 210 -6.63 0.48 -5.44
C LEU A 210 -6.40 -0.22 -6.78
N TYR A 211 -5.21 -0.09 -7.37
CA TYR A 211 -4.84 -0.83 -8.57
C TYR A 211 -4.97 -2.35 -8.42
N TYR A 212 -4.74 -2.90 -7.21
CA TYR A 212 -4.86 -4.34 -6.95
C TYR A 212 -6.29 -4.87 -6.91
N PHE A 213 -7.27 -3.96 -6.84
CA PHE A 213 -8.70 -4.28 -6.79
C PHE A 213 -9.42 -3.91 -8.08
N ALA A 214 -8.85 -3.04 -8.90
CA ALA A 214 -9.47 -2.58 -10.15
C ALA A 214 -9.54 -3.70 -11.21
N GLY A 215 -10.75 -4.19 -11.48
CA GLY A 215 -11.01 -5.40 -12.29
C GLY A 215 -10.70 -5.35 -13.79
N ASN A 216 -10.11 -4.28 -14.32
CA ASN A 216 -9.78 -4.14 -15.75
C ASN A 216 -8.27 -3.89 -16.04
N GLY A 217 -7.39 -4.05 -15.05
CA GLY A 217 -5.93 -3.99 -15.25
C GLY A 217 -5.33 -5.31 -15.77
N ALA A 218 -4.04 -5.30 -16.14
CA ALA A 218 -3.22 -6.46 -16.59
C ALA A 218 -2.97 -7.54 -15.50
N SER A 219 -3.94 -7.70 -14.61
CA SER A 219 -4.10 -8.72 -13.61
C SER A 219 -5.59 -8.68 -13.32
N PRO A 220 -6.38 -9.73 -13.61
CA PRO A 220 -7.79 -9.70 -13.31
C PRO A 220 -7.99 -9.43 -11.81
N ALA A 221 -9.22 -9.04 -11.43
CA ALA A 221 -9.77 -9.02 -10.07
C ALA A 221 -9.62 -10.35 -9.26
N VAL A 222 -8.76 -11.27 -9.73
CA VAL A 222 -8.41 -12.55 -9.13
C VAL A 222 -7.53 -12.39 -7.89
N CYS A 223 -6.68 -11.35 -7.83
CA CYS A 223 -5.67 -11.23 -6.77
C CYS A 223 -6.26 -11.15 -5.36
N LEU A 224 -7.50 -10.71 -5.18
CA LEU A 224 -8.13 -10.55 -3.86
C LEU A 224 -9.62 -10.89 -3.87
N LYS A 225 -10.04 -11.95 -4.60
CA LYS A 225 -11.43 -12.46 -4.56
C LYS A 225 -11.90 -12.74 -3.13
N SER A 226 -10.99 -13.23 -2.28
CA SER A 226 -11.27 -13.47 -0.87
C SER A 226 -11.57 -12.18 -0.08
N THR A 227 -11.01 -11.03 -0.49
CA THR A 227 -11.35 -9.73 0.10
C THR A 227 -12.81 -9.38 -0.20
N VAL A 228 -13.24 -9.51 -1.46
CA VAL A 228 -14.64 -9.23 -1.84
C VAL A 228 -15.60 -10.10 -1.02
N ALA A 229 -15.36 -11.42 -0.98
CA ALA A 229 -16.16 -12.36 -0.23
C ALA A 229 -16.21 -12.04 1.28
N ARG A 230 -15.09 -11.63 1.89
CA ARG A 230 -15.08 -11.20 3.29
C ARG A 230 -15.88 -9.92 3.50
N LEU A 231 -15.77 -8.96 2.59
CA LEU A 231 -16.39 -7.65 2.73
C LEU A 231 -17.90 -7.63 2.44
N GLU A 232 -18.45 -8.66 1.79
CA GLU A 232 -19.91 -8.81 1.62
C GLU A 232 -20.67 -8.76 2.96
N THR A 233 -20.09 -9.34 4.01
CA THR A 233 -20.73 -9.44 5.34
C THR A 233 -20.12 -8.50 6.39
N PHE A 234 -19.15 -7.67 6.00
CA PHE A 234 -18.45 -6.77 6.92
C PHE A 234 -19.18 -5.44 7.11
N GLU A 235 -19.20 -4.94 8.35
CA GLU A 235 -19.64 -3.60 8.75
C GLU A 235 -18.68 -3.00 9.78
N ALA A 236 -18.55 -1.67 9.76
CA ALA A 236 -17.74 -0.89 10.71
C ALA A 236 -18.26 0.54 10.87
#